data_AF-A0A379S4U9-F1
#
_entry.id   AF-A0A379S4U9-F1
#
_cell.length_a   1.000
_cell.length_b   1.000
_cell.length_c   1.000
_cell.angle_alpha   90.00
_cell.angle_beta   90.00
_cell.angle_gamma   90.00
#
_symmetry.space_group_name_H-M   'P 1'
#
loop_
_entity.id
_entity.type
_entity.pdbx_description
1 polymer ?
#
loop_
_entity_poly.entity_id
_entity_poly.type
_entity_poly.pdbx_seq_one_letter_code
_entity_poly.pdbx_strand_id
1 'polypeptide(L)'
;MMSWSPAQRLITDLYDTGVDALIVQDMGILELDIPPIELHASTQCDIRSVEKAKFLADVGFSQIVLARELNLSQIAAIHSGYRRHD
;
A
#
# COMPACT_ATOMS: atom_id res chain seq x y z
N MET A 1 -21.22 13.17 17.32
CA MET A 1 -20.69 11.80 17.36
C MET A 1 -20.00 11.58 16.02
N MET A 2 -18.67 11.53 15.97
CA MET A 2 -17.96 11.31 14.71
C MET A 2 -18.35 9.94 14.18
N SER A 3 -18.94 9.92 12.99
CA SER A 3 -19.37 8.70 12.32
C SER A 3 -18.17 8.13 11.57
N TRP A 4 -17.47 7.16 12.16
CA TRP A 4 -16.44 6.42 11.43
C TRP A 4 -17.04 5.62 10.28
N SER A 5 -16.34 5.59 9.15
CA SER A 5 -16.69 4.70 8.04
C SER A 5 -16.56 3.23 8.47
N PRO A 6 -17.28 2.29 7.82
CA PRO A 6 -17.10 0.86 8.08
C PRO A 6 -15.63 0.40 7.92
N ALA A 7 -14.90 0.97 6.96
CA ALA A 7 -13.49 0.67 6.75
C ALA A 7 -12.60 1.13 7.91
N GLN A 8 -12.79 2.36 8.40
CA GLN A 8 -12.02 2.90 9.52
C GLN A 8 -12.23 2.08 10.81
N ARG A 9 -13.47 1.65 11.07
CA ARG A 9 -13.79 0.75 12.18
C ARG A 9 -13.05 -0.58 12.07
N LEU A 10 -13.17 -1.25 10.92
CA LEU A 10 -12.52 -2.54 10.69
C LEU A 10 -10.99 -2.45 10.85
N ILE A 11 -10.37 -1.40 10.32
CA ILE A 11 -8.92 -1.21 10.43
C ILE A 11 -8.50 -1.04 11.89
N THR A 12 -9.28 -0.28 12.66
CA THR A 12 -9.01 -0.08 14.10
C THR A 12 -9.13 -1.40 14.85
N ASP A 13 -10.18 -2.18 14.60
CA ASP A 13 -10.38 -3.48 15.25
C ASP A 13 -9.24 -4.48 14.92
N LEU A 14 -8.76 -4.47 13.66
CA LEU A 14 -7.63 -5.30 13.23
C LEU A 14 -6.32 -4.88 13.92
N TYR A 15 -6.06 -3.57 14.00
CA TYR A 15 -4.91 -3.03 14.70
C TYR A 15 -4.92 -3.42 16.19
N ASP A 16 -6.06 -3.25 16.86
CA ASP A 16 -6.21 -3.59 18.30
C ASP A 16 -6.07 -5.09 18.57
N THR A 17 -6.32 -5.94 17.56
CA THR A 17 -6.11 -7.40 17.64
C THR A 17 -4.65 -7.80 17.42
N GLY A 18 -3.79 -6.86 17.00
CA GLY A 18 -2.35 -7.08 16.77
C GLY A 18 -2.00 -7.49 15.33
N VAL A 19 -2.79 -7.08 14.33
CA VAL A 19 -2.41 -7.24 12.92
C VAL A 19 -1.26 -6.29 12.59
N ASP A 20 -0.18 -6.81 12.00
CA ASP A 20 1.02 -6.02 11.69
C ASP A 20 0.84 -5.13 10.44
N ALA A 21 0.14 -5.63 9.41
CA ALA A 21 0.01 -4.95 8.13
C ALA A 21 -1.30 -5.25 7.40
N LEU A 22 -1.73 -4.32 6.55
CA LEU A 22 -2.90 -4.47 5.67
C LEU A 22 -2.47 -4.45 4.20
N ILE A 23 -2.99 -5.40 3.42
CA ILE A 23 -2.88 -5.35 1.96
C ILE A 23 -4.14 -4.69 1.42
N VAL A 24 -4.00 -3.49 0.85
CA VAL A 24 -5.12 -2.66 0.41
C VAL A 24 -5.08 -2.39 -1.09
N GLN A 25 -6.26 -2.23 -1.70
CA GLN A 25 -6.43 -1.88 -3.11
C GLN A 25 -6.83 -0.41 -3.29
N ASP A 26 -7.72 0.09 -2.43
CA ASP A 26 -8.34 1.41 -2.54
C ASP A 26 -7.49 2.48 -1.85
N MET A 27 -7.11 3.51 -2.60
CA MET A 27 -6.29 4.62 -2.10
C MET A 27 -7.08 5.60 -1.23
N GLY A 28 -8.42 5.55 -1.23
CA GLY A 28 -9.26 6.33 -0.33
C GLY A 28 -8.99 6.04 1.15
N ILE A 29 -8.32 4.92 1.45
CA ILE A 29 -7.87 4.60 2.81
C ILE A 29 -6.85 5.61 3.36
N LEU A 30 -6.08 6.27 2.48
CA LEU A 30 -5.08 7.27 2.87
C LEU A 30 -5.72 8.58 3.37
N GLU A 31 -7.02 8.78 3.13
CA GLU A 31 -7.78 9.94 3.62
C GLU A 31 -8.44 9.66 4.98
N LEU A 32 -8.39 8.43 5.48
CA LEU A 32 -9.00 8.04 6.75
C LEU A 32 -8.04 8.28 7.92
N ASP A 33 -8.61 8.67 9.06
CA ASP A 33 -7.91 8.73 10.34
C ASP A 33 -7.80 7.32 10.95
N ILE A 34 -6.77 6.58 10.53
CA ILE A 34 -6.51 5.18 10.94
C ILE A 34 -5.30 5.10 11.88
N PRO A 35 -5.23 4.07 12.76
CA PRO A 35 -4.04 3.82 13.57
C PRO A 35 -2.78 3.59 12.72
N PRO A 36 -1.56 3.73 13.30
CA PRO A 36 -0.30 3.58 12.59
C PRO A 36 -0.01 2.11 12.25
N ILE A 37 -0.70 1.58 11.24
CA ILE A 37 -0.56 0.22 10.72
C ILE A 37 0.17 0.24 9.38
N GLU A 38 1.01 -0.77 9.11
CA GLU A 38 1.73 -0.85 7.83
C GLU A 38 0.76 -1.12 6.67
N LEU A 39 0.94 -0.41 5.55
CA LEU A 39 0.12 -0.55 4.35
C LEU A 39 0.91 -1.13 3.19
N HIS A 40 0.41 -2.21 2.62
CA HIS A 40 0.95 -2.90 1.45
C HIS A 40 0.00 -2.72 0.25
N ALA A 41 0.55 -2.36 -0.91
CA ALA A 41 -0.26 -2.17 -2.11
C ALA A 41 -0.55 -3.52 -2.75
N SER A 42 -1.83 -3.86 -2.92
CA SER A 42 -2.29 -5.12 -3.54
C SER A 42 -1.83 -5.25 -4.99
N THR A 43 -1.69 -6.49 -5.49
CA THR A 43 -1.53 -6.74 -6.93
C THR A 43 -2.68 -6.15 -7.75
N GLN A 44 -3.87 -6.04 -7.15
CA GLN A 44 -5.06 -5.43 -7.74
C GLN A 44 -4.95 -3.91 -7.93
N CYS A 45 -3.89 -3.28 -7.40
CA CYS A 45 -3.55 -1.91 -7.74
C CYS A 45 -3.00 -1.77 -9.17
N ASP A 46 -2.74 -2.86 -9.89
CA ASP A 46 -2.20 -2.89 -11.27
C ASP A 46 -0.93 -2.04 -11.44
N ILE A 47 0.08 -2.35 -10.63
CA ILE A 47 1.34 -1.60 -10.57
C ILE A 47 2.30 -2.17 -11.61
N ARG A 48 2.38 -1.49 -12.75
CA ARG A 48 3.17 -1.92 -13.92
C ARG A 48 4.27 -0.94 -14.34
N SER A 49 4.37 0.21 -13.68
CA SER A 49 5.34 1.26 -14.01
C SER A 49 6.11 1.73 -12.78
N VAL A 50 7.30 2.28 -13.03
CA VAL A 50 8.17 2.83 -11.98
C VAL A 50 7.50 4.01 -11.30
N GLU A 51 6.82 4.87 -12.07
CA GLU A 51 6.15 6.07 -11.58
C GLU A 51 5.04 5.74 -10.60
N LYS A 52 4.25 4.69 -10.90
CA LYS A 52 3.18 4.22 -10.02
C LYS A 52 3.71 3.57 -8.75
N ALA A 53 4.78 2.79 -8.87
CA ALA A 53 5.46 2.22 -7.70
C ALA A 53 6.01 3.34 -6.80
N LYS A 54 6.69 4.33 -7.40
CA LYS A 54 7.22 5.48 -6.66
C LYS A 54 6.11 6.29 -5.96
N PHE A 55 5.04 6.61 -6.67
CA PHE A 55 3.90 7.31 -6.09
C PHE A 55 3.35 6.59 -4.85
N LEU A 56 3.11 5.27 -4.94
CA LEU A 56 2.55 4.51 -3.82
C LEU A 56 3.46 4.51 -2.61
N ALA A 57 4.77 4.39 -2.81
CA ALA A 57 5.71 4.47 -1.72
C ALA A 57 5.80 5.88 -1.10
N ASP A 58 5.68 6.93 -1.90
CA ASP A 58 5.69 8.33 -1.44
C ASP A 58 4.43 8.65 -0.62
N VAL A 59 3.29 8.03 -0.92
CA VAL A 59 2.02 8.25 -0.18
C VAL A 59 1.82 7.31 1.02
N GLY A 60 2.86 6.58 1.44
CA GLY A 60 2.87 5.89 2.73
C GLY A 60 2.83 4.36 2.67
N PHE A 61 2.88 3.74 1.49
CA PHE A 61 2.99 2.28 1.41
C PHE A 61 4.40 1.80 1.78
N SER A 62 4.49 0.84 2.70
CA SER A 62 5.76 0.22 3.11
C SER A 62 6.21 -0.83 2.09
N GLN A 63 5.27 -1.53 1.45
CA GLN A 63 5.53 -2.56 0.45
C GLN A 63 4.60 -2.46 -0.75
N ILE A 64 5.14 -2.79 -1.93
CA ILE A 64 4.41 -2.78 -3.20
C ILE A 64 4.44 -4.20 -3.78
N VAL A 65 3.26 -4.78 -4.01
CA VAL A 65 3.15 -6.09 -4.66
C VAL A 65 2.95 -5.90 -6.16
N LEU A 66 3.97 -6.29 -6.93
CA LEU A 66 3.98 -6.11 -8.39
C LEU A 66 2.99 -7.01 -9.12
N ALA A 67 2.52 -6.55 -10.29
CA ALA A 67 1.65 -7.35 -11.16
C ALA A 67 2.36 -8.63 -11.66
N ARG A 68 1.60 -9.74 -11.78
CA ARG A 68 2.16 -11.06 -12.11
C ARG A 68 2.61 -11.19 -13.57
N GLU A 69 2.18 -10.27 -14.44
CA GLU A 69 2.49 -10.31 -15.88
C GLU A 69 3.80 -9.59 -16.25
N LEU A 70 4.58 -9.13 -15.26
CA LEU A 70 5.87 -8.46 -15.50
C LEU A 70 6.99 -9.48 -15.75
N ASN A 71 7.88 -9.14 -16.69
CA ASN A 71 9.12 -9.87 -16.88
C ASN A 71 10.23 -9.38 -15.93
N LEU A 72 11.32 -10.15 -15.82
CA LEU A 72 12.43 -9.84 -14.91
C LEU A 72 13.08 -8.48 -15.18
N SER A 73 13.20 -8.06 -16.45
CA SER A 73 13.78 -6.76 -16.80
C SER A 73 12.89 -5.60 -16.32
N GLN A 74 11.56 -5.74 -16.42
CA GLN A 74 10.61 -4.76 -15.90
C GLN A 74 10.66 -4.69 -14.37
N ILE A 75 10.71 -5.85 -13.69
CA ILE A 75 10.85 -5.92 -12.23
C ILE A 75 12.14 -5.21 -11.79
N ALA A 76 13.27 -5.48 -12.46
CA ALA A 76 14.54 -4.85 -12.17
C ALA A 76 14.51 -3.33 -12.37
N ALA A 77 13.84 -2.84 -13.41
CA ALA A 77 13.67 -1.41 -13.66
C ALA A 77 12.83 -0.71 -12.58
N ILE A 78 11.76 -1.36 -12.11
CA ILE A 78 10.95 -0.85 -11.00
C ILE A 78 11.75 -0.84 -9.71
N HIS A 79 12.47 -1.93 -9.41
CA HIS A 79 13.30 -2.03 -8.22
C HIS A 79 14.44 -0.99 -8.21
N SER A 80 15.10 -0.76 -9.34
CA SER A 80 16.20 0.23 -9.43
C SER A 80 15.71 1.66 -9.36
N GLY A 81 14.58 1.98 -10.00
CA GLY A 81 13.96 3.30 -9.97
C GLY A 81 13.31 3.65 -8.62
N TYR A 82 13.12 2.65 -7.75
CA TYR A 82 12.48 2.80 -6.45
C TYR A 82 13.46 2.90 -5.26
N ARG A 83 14.76 2.60 -5.39
CA ARG A 83 15.71 2.57 -4.24
C ARG A 83 15.46 3.75 -3.29
N ARG A 84 14.85 3.45 -2.13
CA ARG A 84 14.78 4.40 -1.02
C ARG A 84 16.23 4.72 -0.66
N HIS A 85 16.53 6.01 -0.57
CA HIS A 85 17.80 6.48 -0.05
C HIS A 85 17.82 6.15 1.45
N ASP A 86 18.13 4.90 1.76
CA ASP A 86 18.42 4.42 3.11
C ASP A 86 19.92 4.58 3.37
#